data_AF-A0ABD0PI06-F1
#
_entry.id   AF-A0ABD0PI06-F1
#
_cell.length_a   1.000
_cell.length_b   1.000
_cell.length_c   1.000
_cell.angle_alpha   90.00
_cell.angle_beta   90.00
_cell.angle_gamma   90.00
#
_symmetry.space_group_name_H-M   'P 1'
#
loop_
_entity.id
_entity.type
_entity.pdbx_description
1 polymer ?
#
loop_
_entity_poly.entity_id
_entity_poly.type
_entity_poly.pdbx_seq_one_letter_code
_entity_poly.pdbx_strand_id
1 'polypeptide(L)'
;MNALVALCHFCELHGPRTLFCTEAVHPPSPSPPQPGSAIPCDRDREADREGEGLTMRANSSATQRADMCEGCRSLPAVDSETGIRYLSHQHPRQPQLFSVVRQACVRSLSCEVCPGREGPIFFGDEQHGFVFSHTFFIKDSLARGFQRWYSIVVVAMDRIYLINSWPFLLRHLRLTIQSLQNTALK
;
A
#
# COMPACT_ATOMS: atom_id res chain seq x y z
N MET A 1 6.55 13.88 -4.30
CA MET A 1 6.33 12.94 -5.41
C MET A 1 6.12 11.58 -4.76
N ASN A 2 4.91 11.02 -4.86
CA ASN A 2 4.54 9.87 -4.03
C ASN A 2 4.34 8.66 -4.94
N ALA A 3 5.21 7.66 -4.79
CA ALA A 3 5.00 6.32 -5.31
C ALA A 3 4.58 5.41 -4.16
N LEU A 4 3.71 4.44 -4.46
CA LEU A 4 3.28 3.41 -3.51
C LEU A 4 3.84 2.07 -3.98
N VAL A 5 4.47 1.33 -3.07
CA VAL A 5 4.98 -0.01 -3.35
C VAL A 5 4.11 -1.02 -2.61
N ALA A 6 3.69 -2.11 -3.25
CA ALA A 6 2.92 -3.15 -2.59
C ALA A 6 3.36 -4.55 -3.01
N LEU A 7 3.21 -5.50 -2.10
CA LEU A 7 3.37 -6.92 -2.36
C LEU A 7 1.98 -7.56 -2.48
N CYS A 8 1.76 -8.25 -3.59
CA CYS A 8 0.51 -8.91 -3.93
C CYS A 8 0.72 -10.41 -4.07
N HIS A 9 -0.33 -11.19 -3.81
CA HIS A 9 -0.35 -12.64 -3.88
C HIS A 9 -1.66 -13.14 -4.47
N PHE A 10 -1.59 -14.17 -5.30
CA PHE A 10 -2.79 -14.87 -5.77
C PHE A 10 -3.15 -15.98 -4.79
N CYS A 11 -4.16 -15.74 -3.95
CA CYS A 11 -4.68 -16.74 -3.04
C CYS A 11 -5.62 -17.70 -3.78
N GLU A 12 -5.41 -19.01 -3.64
CA GLU A 12 -6.28 -20.03 -4.27
C GLU A 12 -7.73 -19.94 -3.80
N LEU A 13 -7.96 -19.53 -2.54
CA LEU A 13 -9.31 -19.40 -1.96
C LEU A 13 -9.98 -18.05 -2.27
N HIS A 14 -9.20 -16.97 -2.27
CA HIS A 14 -9.73 -15.59 -2.26
C HIS A 14 -9.37 -14.78 -3.51
N GLY A 15 -8.60 -15.35 -4.44
CA GLY A 15 -8.05 -14.66 -5.61
C GLY A 15 -6.93 -13.66 -5.27
N PRO A 16 -6.73 -12.63 -6.12
CA PRO A 16 -5.71 -11.59 -5.92
C PRO A 16 -5.90 -10.82 -4.61
N ARG A 17 -4.83 -10.74 -3.81
CA ARG A 17 -4.80 -10.03 -2.52
C ARG A 17 -3.50 -9.26 -2.35
N THR A 18 -3.62 -8.02 -1.87
CA THR A 18 -2.48 -7.25 -1.36
C THR A 18 -2.13 -7.76 0.03
N LEU A 19 -0.85 -8.06 0.26
CA LEU A 19 -0.31 -8.49 1.55
C LEU A 19 0.13 -7.30 2.38
N PHE A 20 0.85 -6.37 1.78
CA PHE A 20 1.17 -5.07 2.38
C PHE A 20 1.48 -4.04 1.30
N CYS A 21 1.33 -2.78 1.66
CA CYS A 21 1.72 -1.61 0.88
C CYS A 21 2.54 -0.65 1.75
N THR A 22 3.49 0.02 1.14
CA THR A 22 4.37 1.01 1.74
C THR A 22 4.19 2.35 1.03
N GLU A 23 3.90 3.39 1.81
CA GLU A 23 3.71 4.75 1.33
C GLU A 23 4.69 5.73 2.00
N ALA A 24 5.15 6.73 1.23
CA ALA A 24 6.00 7.80 1.73
C ALA A 24 5.14 8.98 2.24
N VAL A 25 5.17 9.20 3.55
CA VAL A 25 4.52 10.31 4.23
C VAL A 25 5.55 11.40 4.49
N HIS A 26 5.38 12.50 3.77
CA HIS A 26 6.23 13.67 3.92
C HIS A 26 5.78 14.45 5.16
N PRO A 27 6.70 15.07 5.92
CA PRO A 27 6.33 16.02 6.95
C PRO A 27 5.51 17.16 6.31
N PRO A 28 4.50 17.71 7.01
CA PRO A 28 3.80 18.89 6.51
C PRO A 28 4.83 19.97 6.22
N SER A 29 4.79 20.55 5.02
CA SER A 29 5.63 21.69 4.71
C SER A 29 5.33 22.80 5.73
N PRO A 30 6.34 23.58 6.16
CA PRO A 30 6.08 24.75 6.98
C PRO A 30 5.21 25.71 6.16
N SER A 31 3.92 25.79 6.50
CA SER A 31 3.05 26.84 5.98
C SER A 31 3.59 28.19 6.47
N PRO A 32 3.67 29.22 5.61
CA PRO A 32 3.96 30.57 6.10
C PRO A 32 2.92 30.95 7.17
N PRO A 33 3.32 31.69 8.23
CA PRO A 33 2.41 32.05 9.32
C PRO A 33 1.24 32.84 8.73
N GLN A 34 0.03 32.26 8.81
CA GLN A 34 -1.19 33.02 8.56
C GLN A 34 -1.44 33.92 9.77
N PRO A 35 -1.51 35.25 9.60
CA PRO A 35 -1.87 36.14 10.69
C PRO A 35 -3.37 36.04 10.95
N GLY A 36 -3.74 35.53 12.13
CA GLY A 36 -5.04 35.78 12.74
C GLY A 36 -6.09 34.68 12.54
N SER A 37 -6.14 33.74 13.48
CA SER A 37 -7.41 33.52 14.19
C SER A 37 -7.09 33.12 15.62
N ALA A 38 -7.34 34.06 16.54
CA ALA A 38 -7.33 33.79 17.96
C ALA A 38 -8.53 32.89 18.28
N ILE A 39 -8.27 31.78 18.96
CA ILE A 39 -9.29 30.98 19.65
C ILE A 39 -9.70 31.76 20.90
N PRO A 40 -11.01 31.86 21.21
CA PRO A 40 -11.45 31.83 22.60
C PRO A 40 -11.97 30.43 22.91
N CYS A 41 -11.32 29.82 23.90
CA CYS A 41 -11.83 28.71 24.69
C CYS A 41 -13.01 29.25 25.50
N ASP A 42 -14.18 28.62 25.43
CA ASP A 42 -15.25 28.90 26.39
C ASP A 42 -15.97 27.62 26.84
N ARG A 43 -16.36 27.69 28.11
CA ARG A 43 -16.68 26.64 29.06
C ARG A 43 -18.00 25.90 28.81
N ASP A 44 -18.02 24.68 29.36
CA ASP A 44 -19.14 23.94 29.95
C ASP A 44 -20.56 24.50 29.75
N ARG A 45 -21.43 23.67 29.16
CA ARG A 45 -22.86 23.62 29.48
C ARG A 45 -23.48 22.27 29.05
N GLU A 46 -23.78 21.44 30.03
CA GLU A 46 -24.75 20.35 29.94
C GLU A 46 -26.11 20.90 29.54
N ALA A 47 -26.73 20.29 28.51
CA ALA A 47 -28.15 20.41 28.26
C ALA A 47 -28.62 19.15 27.53
N ASP A 48 -29.31 18.33 28.32
CA ASP A 48 -30.12 17.17 27.97
C ASP A 48 -31.16 17.49 26.89
N ARG A 49 -31.17 16.74 25.78
CA ARG A 49 -32.34 16.55 24.90
C ARG A 49 -32.25 15.21 24.17
N GLU A 50 -33.14 14.31 24.58
CA GLU A 50 -33.51 13.08 23.92
C GLU A 50 -33.96 13.32 22.46
N GLY A 51 -33.51 12.46 21.56
CA GLY A 51 -33.87 12.48 20.14
C GLY A 51 -33.30 11.24 19.45
N GLU A 52 -34.14 10.23 19.29
CA GLU A 52 -33.84 8.99 18.57
C GLU A 52 -33.41 9.29 17.13
N GLY A 53 -32.24 8.80 16.76
CA GLY A 53 -31.69 8.94 15.41
C GLY A 53 -30.53 7.96 15.22
N LEU A 54 -30.78 6.89 14.49
CA LEU A 54 -29.82 5.85 14.13
C LEU A 54 -28.68 6.43 13.28
N THR A 55 -27.62 6.92 13.90
CA THR A 55 -26.34 7.14 13.23
C THR A 55 -25.22 6.55 14.10
N MET A 56 -24.66 5.43 13.65
CA MET A 56 -23.48 4.80 14.23
C MET A 56 -22.33 5.82 14.24
N ARG A 57 -22.03 6.38 15.41
CA ARG A 57 -20.79 7.11 15.64
C ARG A 57 -19.63 6.11 15.56
N ALA A 58 -18.86 6.18 14.48
CA ALA A 58 -17.59 5.48 14.36
C ALA A 58 -16.55 6.11 15.31
N ASN A 59 -16.65 5.77 16.60
CA ASN A 59 -15.64 6.11 17.60
C ASN A 59 -14.85 4.86 17.94
N SER A 60 -13.89 4.49 17.09
CA SER A 60 -13.05 3.31 17.33
C SER A 60 -11.63 3.50 16.78
N SER A 61 -10.93 4.54 17.24
CA SER A 61 -9.50 4.73 16.94
C SER A 61 -8.56 4.18 18.01
N ALA A 62 -9.04 3.94 19.24
CA ALA A 62 -8.24 3.42 20.34
C ALA A 62 -8.35 1.89 20.54
N THR A 63 -9.55 1.33 20.33
CA THR A 63 -9.82 -0.11 20.54
C THR A 63 -9.33 -1.02 19.42
N GLN A 64 -9.09 -0.50 18.21
CA GLN A 64 -8.62 -1.32 17.07
C GLN A 64 -7.13 -1.68 17.12
N ARG A 65 -6.30 -1.00 17.94
CA ARG A 65 -4.84 -1.29 17.98
C ARG A 65 -4.50 -2.60 18.68
N ALA A 66 -5.35 -3.07 19.59
CA ALA A 66 -5.09 -4.26 20.40
C ALA A 66 -5.34 -5.59 19.64
N ASP A 67 -6.22 -5.58 18.63
CA ASP A 67 -6.67 -6.80 17.92
C ASP A 67 -6.04 -7.02 16.54
N MET A 68 -5.04 -6.21 16.15
CA MET A 68 -4.37 -6.40 14.87
C MET A 68 -3.28 -7.47 14.95
N CYS A 69 -3.37 -8.49 14.08
CA CYS A 69 -2.32 -9.48 13.94
C CYS A 69 -0.99 -8.81 13.53
N GLU A 70 0.14 -9.47 13.84
CA GLU A 70 1.48 -8.90 13.62
C GLU A 70 1.71 -8.45 12.18
N GLY A 71 1.12 -9.14 11.20
CA GLY A 71 1.20 -8.77 9.78
C GLY A 71 0.38 -7.54 9.37
N CYS A 72 -0.64 -7.16 10.16
CA CYS A 72 -1.48 -5.99 9.87
C CYS A 72 -1.00 -4.72 10.58
N ARG A 73 -0.09 -4.83 11.56
CA ARG A 73 0.47 -3.68 12.27
C ARG A 73 1.22 -2.77 11.31
N SER A 74 1.05 -1.46 11.47
CA SER A 74 1.94 -0.49 10.80
C SER A 74 3.38 -0.78 11.17
N LEU A 75 4.26 -0.89 10.18
CA LEU A 75 5.70 -0.77 10.40
C LEU A 75 6.15 0.60 9.88
N PRO A 76 6.35 1.59 10.77
CA PRO A 76 6.93 2.87 10.38
C PRO A 76 8.46 2.73 10.26
N ALA A 77 9.02 3.17 9.14
CA ALA A 77 10.43 3.47 8.99
C ALA A 77 10.60 4.97 8.79
N VAL A 78 11.61 5.57 9.40
CA VAL A 78 11.87 7.01 9.28
C VAL A 78 13.25 7.18 8.67
N ASP A 79 13.32 7.95 7.60
CA ASP A 79 14.58 8.43 7.07
C ASP A 79 15.02 9.65 7.90
N SER A 80 16.15 9.51 8.60
CA SER A 80 16.72 10.55 9.45
C SER A 80 17.24 11.76 8.68
N GLU A 81 17.63 11.60 7.41
CA GLU A 81 18.21 12.68 6.62
C GLU A 81 17.14 13.57 6.01
N THR A 82 16.07 12.98 5.46
CA THR A 82 15.00 13.70 4.78
C THR A 82 13.79 13.99 5.67
N GLY A 83 13.69 13.34 6.83
CA GLY A 83 12.52 13.38 7.70
C GLY A 83 11.28 12.68 7.09
N ILE A 84 11.43 11.99 5.95
CA ILE A 84 10.35 11.26 5.31
C ILE A 84 10.06 9.99 6.12
N ARG A 85 8.77 9.73 6.35
CA ARG A 85 8.31 8.53 7.06
C ARG A 85 7.70 7.57 6.06
N TYR A 86 8.21 6.35 6.02
CA TYR A 86 7.65 5.26 5.23
C TYR A 86 6.74 4.42 6.11
N LEU A 87 5.46 4.33 5.76
CA LEU A 87 4.48 3.56 6.52
C LEU A 87 4.09 2.31 5.74
N SER A 88 4.36 1.14 6.31
CA SER A 88 3.93 -0.14 5.75
C SER A 88 2.68 -0.66 6.48
N HIS A 89 1.64 -1.01 5.74
CA HIS A 89 0.35 -1.49 6.24
C HIS A 89 -0.24 -2.54 5.29
N GLN A 90 -1.19 -3.37 5.74
CA GLN A 90 -1.86 -4.33 4.85
C GLN A 90 -2.63 -3.63 3.71
N HIS A 91 -3.27 -2.51 4.02
CA HIS A 91 -4.08 -1.72 3.10
C HIS A 91 -3.78 -0.23 3.30
N PRO A 92 -3.79 0.59 2.24
CA PRO A 92 -3.57 2.03 2.38
C PRO A 92 -4.72 2.66 3.18
N ARG A 93 -4.42 3.67 3.99
CA ARG A 93 -5.41 4.30 4.88
C ARG A 93 -6.44 5.14 4.12
N GLN A 94 -6.03 5.68 2.97
CA GLN A 94 -6.89 6.52 2.15
C GLN A 94 -7.74 5.64 1.19
N PRO A 95 -9.09 5.76 1.21
CA PRO A 95 -9.96 4.95 0.37
C PRO A 95 -9.67 5.06 -1.13
N GLN A 96 -9.27 6.24 -1.61
CA GLN A 96 -8.91 6.46 -3.02
C GLN A 96 -7.65 5.68 -3.41
N LEU A 97 -6.67 5.52 -2.52
CA LEU A 97 -5.49 4.72 -2.78
C LEU A 97 -5.81 3.21 -2.68
N PHE A 98 -6.76 2.83 -1.84
CA PHE A 98 -7.18 1.43 -1.72
C PHE A 98 -7.73 0.88 -3.04
N SER A 99 -8.62 1.61 -3.71
CA SER A 99 -9.18 1.17 -4.99
C SER A 99 -8.08 1.01 -6.06
N VAL A 100 -7.15 1.97 -6.12
CA VAL A 100 -6.02 1.95 -7.05
C VAL A 100 -5.13 0.73 -6.82
N VAL A 101 -4.70 0.48 -5.57
CA VAL A 101 -3.84 -0.67 -5.24
C VAL A 101 -4.55 -2.00 -5.47
N ARG A 102 -5.85 -2.06 -5.14
CA ARG A 102 -6.70 -3.23 -5.38
C ARG A 102 -6.77 -3.56 -6.87
N GLN A 103 -7.01 -2.55 -7.71
CA GLN A 103 -7.08 -2.72 -9.16
C GLN A 103 -5.72 -3.10 -9.75
N ALA A 104 -4.64 -2.46 -9.31
CA ALA A 104 -3.28 -2.83 -9.69
C ALA A 104 -2.98 -4.30 -9.35
N CYS A 105 -3.32 -4.74 -8.14
CA CYS A 105 -3.17 -6.13 -7.70
C CYS A 105 -3.93 -7.13 -8.60
N VAL A 106 -5.19 -6.83 -8.92
CA VAL A 106 -6.02 -7.71 -9.75
C VAL A 106 -5.46 -7.79 -11.18
N ARG A 107 -5.11 -6.65 -11.77
CA ARG A 107 -4.54 -6.60 -13.12
C ARG A 107 -3.22 -7.36 -13.19
N SER A 108 -2.30 -7.10 -12.27
CA SER A 108 -0.98 -7.74 -12.20
C SER A 108 -1.04 -9.26 -12.11
N LEU A 109 -2.01 -9.83 -11.40
CA LEU A 109 -2.06 -11.26 -11.12
C LEU A 109 -3.08 -12.03 -11.99
N SER A 110 -3.99 -11.35 -12.68
CA SER A 110 -5.10 -12.01 -13.37
C SER A 110 -5.38 -11.53 -14.80
N CYS A 111 -4.98 -10.31 -15.17
CA CYS A 111 -5.30 -9.75 -16.49
C CYS A 111 -4.07 -9.63 -17.38
N GLU A 112 -2.95 -9.19 -16.81
CA GLU A 112 -1.73 -8.95 -17.55
C GLU A 112 -0.90 -10.23 -17.62
N VAL A 113 -0.42 -10.57 -18.82
CA VAL A 113 0.29 -11.82 -19.07
C VAL A 113 1.72 -11.53 -19.53
N CYS A 114 2.70 -11.95 -18.74
CA CYS A 114 4.10 -12.02 -19.14
C CYS A 114 4.36 -13.27 -20.00
N PRO A 115 5.01 -13.15 -21.16
CA PRO A 115 5.61 -14.29 -21.84
C PRO A 115 6.61 -14.97 -20.90
N GLY A 116 6.35 -16.23 -20.52
CA GLY A 116 7.16 -16.96 -19.53
C GLY A 116 6.63 -16.93 -18.09
N ARG A 117 5.47 -16.31 -17.84
CA ARG A 117 4.73 -16.22 -16.56
C ARG A 117 5.41 -15.42 -15.42
N GLU A 118 6.73 -15.26 -15.44
CA GLU A 118 7.50 -14.40 -14.54
C GLU A 118 8.13 -13.24 -15.32
N GLY A 119 8.05 -12.02 -14.77
CA GLY A 119 8.71 -10.86 -15.36
C GLY A 119 8.06 -9.51 -15.05
N PRO A 120 8.70 -8.42 -15.49
CA PRO A 120 8.18 -7.07 -15.33
C PRO A 120 7.13 -6.74 -16.41
N ILE A 121 6.06 -6.06 -16.01
CA ILE A 121 4.99 -5.53 -16.85
C ILE A 121 4.77 -4.06 -16.48
N PHE A 122 4.52 -3.25 -17.50
CA PHE A 122 4.05 -1.87 -17.35
C PHE A 122 2.60 -1.77 -17.82
N PHE A 123 1.73 -1.20 -17.01
CA PHE A 123 0.35 -0.91 -17.41
C PHE A 123 -0.22 0.24 -16.58
N GLY A 124 -1.36 0.80 -17.01
CA GLY A 124 -2.07 1.82 -16.23
C GLY A 124 -2.67 2.89 -17.12
N ASP A 125 -3.31 3.86 -16.48
CA ASP A 125 -4.00 4.96 -17.13
C ASP A 125 -3.93 6.23 -16.26
N GLU A 126 -4.40 7.36 -16.79
CA GLU A 126 -4.36 8.65 -16.08
C GLU A 126 -5.35 8.73 -14.91
N GLN A 127 -6.38 7.88 -14.86
CA GLN A 127 -7.42 7.92 -13.83
C GLN A 127 -7.02 7.14 -12.58
N HIS A 128 -6.38 5.98 -12.76
CA HIS A 128 -5.99 5.06 -11.70
C HIS A 128 -4.47 5.04 -11.44
N GLY A 129 -3.70 5.77 -12.25
CA GLY A 129 -2.25 5.82 -12.19
C GLY A 129 -1.57 4.71 -13.00
N PHE A 130 -0.25 4.82 -13.09
CA PHE A 130 0.62 3.90 -13.80
C PHE A 130 1.27 2.91 -12.84
N VAL A 131 1.42 1.68 -13.28
CA VAL A 131 1.85 0.53 -12.50
C VAL A 131 3.03 -0.14 -13.18
N PHE A 132 4.13 -0.26 -12.44
CA PHE A 132 5.21 -1.19 -12.72
C PHE A 132 4.95 -2.42 -11.86
N SER A 133 4.82 -3.58 -12.48
CA SER A 133 4.53 -4.84 -11.79
C SER A 133 5.60 -5.86 -12.12
N HIS A 134 6.17 -6.54 -11.12
CA HIS A 134 7.05 -7.68 -11.35
C HIS A 134 6.40 -8.93 -10.76
N THR A 135 5.89 -9.81 -11.61
CA THR A 135 5.30 -11.09 -11.20
C THR A 135 6.39 -12.14 -11.09
N PHE A 136 6.30 -13.02 -10.08
CA PHE A 136 7.28 -14.06 -9.82
C PHE A 136 6.66 -15.21 -9.03
N PHE A 137 7.34 -16.37 -9.03
CA PHE A 137 6.94 -17.52 -8.24
C PHE A 137 7.85 -17.73 -7.03
N ILE A 138 7.25 -18.21 -5.95
CA ILE A 138 7.97 -18.76 -4.79
C ILE A 138 7.57 -20.23 -4.67
N LYS A 139 8.53 -21.13 -4.53
CA LYS A 139 8.24 -22.56 -4.32
C LYS A 139 7.63 -22.76 -2.93
N ASP A 140 6.59 -23.58 -2.86
CA ASP A 140 5.91 -23.94 -1.61
C ASP A 140 5.41 -25.38 -1.74
N SER A 141 5.90 -26.28 -0.87
CA SER A 141 5.58 -27.70 -0.89
C SER A 141 4.11 -28.00 -0.56
N LEU A 142 3.42 -27.08 0.13
CA LEU A 142 2.02 -27.22 0.52
C LEU A 142 1.05 -26.60 -0.50
N ALA A 143 1.55 -25.79 -1.43
CA ALA A 143 0.73 -25.13 -2.44
C ALA A 143 0.46 -26.02 -3.66
N ARG A 144 -0.67 -25.80 -4.34
CA ARG A 144 -1.02 -26.56 -5.54
C ARG A 144 -0.01 -26.28 -6.65
N GLY A 145 0.59 -27.33 -7.20
CA GLY A 145 1.63 -27.19 -8.23
C GLY A 145 2.98 -26.71 -7.68
N PHE A 146 3.19 -26.84 -6.36
CA PHE A 146 4.44 -26.57 -5.65
C PHE A 146 4.98 -25.14 -5.75
N GLN A 147 4.11 -24.18 -6.06
CA GLN A 147 4.48 -22.78 -6.22
C GLN A 147 3.33 -21.84 -5.90
N ARG A 148 3.65 -20.66 -5.36
CA ARG A 148 2.72 -19.56 -5.12
C ARG A 148 3.06 -18.36 -6.00
N TRP A 149 2.01 -17.67 -6.43
CA TRP A 149 2.10 -16.55 -7.37
C TRP A 149 2.13 -15.24 -6.60
N TYR A 150 3.20 -14.47 -6.79
CA TYR A 150 3.39 -13.17 -6.16
C TYR A 150 3.66 -12.09 -7.21
N SER A 151 3.44 -10.85 -6.81
CA SER A 151 3.76 -9.68 -7.61
C SER A 151 4.18 -8.53 -6.71
N ILE A 152 5.34 -7.93 -6.99
CA ILE A 152 5.67 -6.62 -6.41
C ILE A 152 5.19 -5.55 -7.39
N VAL A 153 4.33 -4.66 -6.92
CA VAL A 153 3.77 -3.57 -7.71
C VAL A 153 4.26 -2.22 -7.18
N VAL A 154 4.56 -1.31 -8.10
CA VAL A 154 4.92 0.09 -7.82
C VAL A 154 3.95 0.95 -8.60
N VAL A 155 3.16 1.75 -7.87
CA VAL A 155 2.14 2.63 -8.42
C VAL A 155 2.62 4.07 -8.33
N ALA A 156 2.53 4.81 -9.43
CA ALA A 156 2.83 6.23 -9.50
C ALA A 156 1.87 6.94 -10.47
N MET A 157 1.57 8.22 -10.20
CA MET A 157 0.71 9.02 -11.09
C MET A 157 1.46 9.54 -12.33
N ASP A 158 2.78 9.65 -12.26
CA ASP A 158 3.60 10.13 -13.38
C ASP A 158 4.14 8.95 -14.20
N ARG A 159 3.62 8.83 -15.44
CA ARG A 159 4.03 7.84 -16.42
C ARG A 159 5.51 7.92 -16.76
N ILE A 160 5.99 9.12 -17.05
CA ILE A 160 7.35 9.34 -17.57
C ILE A 160 8.37 9.05 -16.47
N TYR A 161 8.07 9.46 -15.24
CA TYR A 161 8.89 9.12 -14.07
C TYR A 161 9.04 7.61 -13.90
N LEU A 162 7.94 6.85 -13.97
CA LEU A 162 7.96 5.41 -13.75
C LEU A 162 8.72 4.66 -14.87
N ILE A 163 8.58 5.11 -16.13
CA ILE A 163 9.31 4.57 -17.27
C ILE A 163 10.81 4.89 -17.18
N ASN A 164 11.19 6.12 -16.85
CA ASN A 164 12.60 6.49 -16.70
C ASN A 164 13.26 5.75 -15.53
N SER A 165 12.49 5.42 -14.49
CA SER A 165 12.95 4.64 -13.34
C SER A 165 12.95 3.13 -13.58
N TRP A 166 12.47 2.64 -14.74
CA TRP A 166 12.34 1.23 -15.07
C TRP A 166 13.61 0.39 -14.82
N PRO A 167 14.80 0.72 -15.38
CA PRO A 167 15.99 -0.10 -15.19
C PRO A 167 16.44 -0.15 -13.73
N PHE A 168 16.24 0.95 -12.99
CA PHE A 168 16.51 1.00 -11.55
C PHE A 168 15.56 0.07 -10.77
N LEU A 169 14.25 0.19 -11.00
CA LEU A 169 13.24 -0.63 -10.32
C LEU A 169 13.44 -2.12 -10.63
N LEU A 170 13.64 -2.46 -11.91
CA LEU A 170 13.85 -3.84 -12.33
C LEU A 170 15.05 -4.48 -11.64
N ARG A 171 16.17 -3.76 -11.51
CA ARG A 171 17.37 -4.27 -10.83
C ARG A 171 17.09 -4.58 -9.36
N HIS A 172 16.52 -3.64 -8.62
CA HIS A 172 16.31 -3.79 -7.17
C HIS A 172 15.21 -4.79 -6.83
N LEU A 173 14.14 -4.82 -7.63
CA LEU A 173 13.08 -5.80 -7.44
C LEU A 173 13.56 -7.22 -7.74
N ARG A 174 14.39 -7.43 -8.78
CA ARG A 174 15.01 -8.74 -9.03
C ARG A 174 15.86 -9.22 -7.85
N LEU A 175 16.67 -8.34 -7.24
CA LEU A 175 17.45 -8.70 -6.05
C LEU A 175 16.56 -9.09 -4.87
N THR A 176 15.48 -8.33 -4.66
CA THR A 176 14.50 -8.62 -3.60
C THR A 176 13.81 -9.96 -3.84
N ILE A 177 13.38 -10.22 -5.07
CA ILE A 177 12.73 -11.47 -5.48
C ILE A 177 13.67 -12.66 -5.29
N GLN A 178 14.92 -12.54 -5.74
CA GLN A 178 15.93 -13.59 -5.54
C GLN A 178 16.15 -13.87 -4.05
N SER A 179 16.20 -12.84 -3.20
CA SER A 179 16.32 -13.01 -1.75
C SER A 179 15.11 -13.74 -1.15
N LEU A 180 13.89 -13.43 -1.59
CA LEU A 180 12.67 -14.12 -1.17
C LEU A 180 12.66 -15.58 -1.61
N GLN A 181 12.99 -15.84 -2.89
CA GLN A 181 13.06 -17.18 -3.45
C GLN A 181 14.12 -18.03 -2.75
N ASN A 182 15.31 -17.47 -2.48
CA ASN A 182 16.39 -18.17 -1.76
C ASN A 182 16.01 -18.49 -0.32
N THR A 183 15.29 -17.59 0.35
CA THR A 183 14.82 -17.81 1.73
C THR A 183 13.76 -18.90 1.77
N ALA A 184 12.87 -18.97 0.78
CA ALA A 184 11.81 -19.99 0.72
C ALA A 184 12.31 -21.39 0.31
N LEU A 185 13.50 -21.51 -0.26
CA LEU A 185 14.14 -22.79 -0.58
C LEU A 185 14.82 -23.45 0.62
N LYS A 186 15.02 -22.71 1.71
CA LYS A 186 15.58 -23.21 2.97
C LYS A 186 14.50 -23.85 3.83
#